data_AF-A0A432NJ31-F1
#
_entry.id   AF-A0A432NJ31-F1
#
_cell.length_a   1.000
_cell.length_b   1.000
_cell.length_c   1.000
_cell.angle_alpha   90.00
_cell.angle_beta   90.00
_cell.angle_gamma   90.00
#
_symmetry.space_group_name_H-M   'P 1'
#
loop_
_entity.id
_entity.type
_entity.pdbx_description
1 polymer ?
#
loop_
_entity_poly.entity_id
_entity_poly.type
_entity_poly.pdbx_seq_one_letter_code
_entity_poly.pdbx_strand_id
1 'polypeptide(L)' 'MTDDKTKKDATADGPYDVIYFAKKHRISQEDARDIIEKYGANRKEADKAGRRISA' A
#
# COMPACT_ATOMS: atom_id res chain seq x y z
N MET A 1 8.00 31.53 -18.93
CA MET A 1 8.70 30.52 -18.11
C MET A 1 7.60 29.65 -17.53
N THR A 2 7.37 28.47 -18.09
CA THR A 2 6.22 27.62 -17.77
C THR A 2 6.68 26.46 -16.89
N ASP A 3 5.98 26.29 -15.76
CA ASP A 3 6.03 25.19 -14.80
C ASP A 3 6.40 23.84 -15.41
N ASP A 4 7.45 23.21 -14.90
CA ASP A 4 7.52 21.75 -14.85
C ASP A 4 7.74 21.35 -13.39
N LYS A 5 6.63 21.22 -12.66
CA LYS A 5 6.56 20.32 -11.52
C LYS A 5 6.73 18.92 -12.07
N THR A 6 7.99 18.53 -12.29
CA THR A 6 8.35 17.18 -12.66
C THR A 6 7.78 16.28 -11.57
N LYS A 7 6.73 15.56 -11.96
CA LYS A 7 5.98 14.63 -11.16
C LYS A 7 6.97 13.82 -10.34
N LYS A 8 6.85 13.87 -9.01
CA LYS A 8 7.40 12.82 -8.15
C LYS A 8 7.00 11.51 -8.80
N ASP A 9 8.01 10.72 -9.16
CA ASP A 9 7.92 9.36 -9.65
C ASP A 9 6.78 8.64 -8.95
N ALA A 10 5.61 8.66 -9.59
CA ALA A 10 4.55 7.72 -9.32
C ALA A 10 5.03 6.43 -9.98
N THR A 11 6.05 5.81 -9.39
CA THR A 11 6.25 4.38 -9.54
C THR A 11 4.89 3.75 -9.26
N ALA A 12 4.26 3.22 -10.30
CA ALA A 12 3.12 2.34 -10.17
C ALA A 12 3.48 1.07 -9.36
N ASP A 13 4.74 0.94 -8.96
CA ASP A 13 5.38 -0.03 -8.08
C ASP A 13 5.77 0.53 -6.69
N GLY A 14 5.23 1.68 -6.28
CA GLY A 14 5.40 2.18 -4.91
C GLY A 14 4.71 1.25 -3.90
N PRO A 15 5.31 0.99 -2.71
CA PRO A 15 4.69 0.17 -1.68
C PRO A 15 3.28 0.69 -1.41
N TYR A 16 2.31 -0.23 -1.31
CA TYR A 16 0.90 0.11 -1.08
C TYR A 16 0.83 1.18 0.01
N ASP A 17 0.07 2.24 -0.21
CA ASP A 17 -0.07 3.27 0.80
C ASP A 17 -0.70 2.62 2.04
N VAL A 18 0.06 2.53 3.14
CA VAL A 18 -0.33 1.84 4.38
C VAL A 18 -1.72 2.27 4.82
N ILE A 19 -1.99 3.57 4.70
CA ILE A 19 -3.26 4.19 5.06
C ILE A 19 -4.39 3.67 4.17
N TYR A 20 -4.15 3.52 2.88
CA TYR A 20 -5.13 3.00 1.93
C TYR A 20 -5.39 1.51 2.16
N PHE A 21 -4.34 0.73 2.41
CA PHE A 21 -4.45 -0.70 2.68
C PHE A 21 -5.20 -0.98 4.00
N ALA A 22 -4.86 -0.25 5.06
CA ALA A 22 -5.56 -0.28 6.35
C ALA A 22 -7.05 0.04 6.21
N LYS A 23 -7.40 1.11 5.48
CA LYS A 23 -8.80 1.48 5.24
C LYS A 23 -9.55 0.44 4.41
N LYS A 24 -8.93 -0.07 3.35
CA LYS A 24 -9.54 -1.04 2.43
C LYS A 24 -9.88 -2.36 3.13
N HIS A 25 -8.97 -2.82 3.98
CA HIS A 25 -9.12 -4.07 4.73
C HIS A 25 -9.63 -3.86 6.16
N ARG A 26 -9.97 -2.64 6.57
CA ARG A 26 -10.41 -2.32 7.96
C ARG A 26 -9.48 -2.91 9.03
N ILE A 27 -8.18 -2.86 8.79
CA ILE A 27 -7.14 -3.32 9.72
C ILE A 27 -6.37 -2.12 10.30
N SER A 28 -5.56 -2.37 11.32
CA SER A 28 -4.68 -1.35 11.90
C SER A 28 -3.59 -0.93 10.91
N GLN A 29 -3.08 0.29 11.06
CA GLN A 29 -1.96 0.77 10.24
C GLN A 29 -0.68 -0.04 10.47
N GLU A 30 -0.52 -0.62 11.66
CA GLU A 30 0.57 -1.52 12.02
C GLU A 30 0.47 -2.84 11.23
N ASP A 31 -0.69 -3.51 11.26
CA ASP A 31 -0.93 -4.71 10.45
C ASP A 31 -0.76 -4.44 8.95
N ALA A 32 -1.23 -3.29 8.49
CA ALA A 32 -1.04 -2.87 7.11
C ALA A 32 0.44 -2.69 6.76
N ARG A 33 1.24 -2.06 7.65
CA ARG A 33 2.69 -1.92 7.49
C ARG A 33 3.37 -3.27 7.44
N ASP A 34 3.08 -4.16 8.37
CA ASP A 34 3.66 -5.50 8.41
C ASP A 34 3.35 -6.28 7.12
N ILE A 35 2.12 -6.17 6.60
CA ILE A 35 1.75 -6.80 5.33
C ILE A 35 2.50 -6.16 4.16
N ILE A 36 2.57 -4.84 4.09
CA ILE A 36 3.25 -4.14 2.98
C ILE A 36 4.75 -4.37 3.03
N GLU A 37 5.36 -4.45 4.21
CA GLU A 37 6.79 -4.75 4.38
C GLU A 37 7.08 -6.22 4.04
N LYS A 38 6.20 -7.14 4.48
CA LYS A 38 6.35 -8.58 4.24
C LYS A 38 6.13 -8.98 2.78
N TYR A 39 5.20 -8.34 2.09
CA TYR A 39 4.84 -8.69 0.72
C TYR A 39 5.35 -7.70 -0.34
N GLY A 40 5.65 -6.46 0.03
CA GLY A 40 6.34 -5.44 -0.79
C GLY A 40 5.65 -5.20 -2.14
N ALA A 41 6.18 -5.84 -3.18
CA ALA A 41 5.67 -5.79 -4.55
C ALA A 41 4.50 -6.75 -4.82
N ASN A 42 4.27 -7.76 -3.97
CA ASN A 42 3.23 -8.77 -4.14
C ASN A 42 1.85 -8.28 -3.66
N ARG A 43 1.22 -7.40 -4.44
CA ARG A 43 -0.13 -6.87 -4.18
C ARG A 43 -1.18 -7.95 -3.89
N LYS A 44 -1.12 -9.10 -4.56
CA LYS A 44 -2.09 -10.20 -4.39
C LYS A 44 -1.98 -10.85 -3.00
N GLU A 45 -0.75 -11.12 -2.57
CA GLU A 45 -0.48 -11.72 -1.26
C GLU A 45 -0.77 -10.72 -0.15
N ALA A 46 -0.41 -9.44 -0.35
CA ALA A 46 -0.80 -8.36 0.54
C ALA A 46 -2.33 -8.33 0.72
N ASP A 47 -3.10 -8.21 -0.37
CA ASP A 47 -4.57 -8.14 -0.31
C ASP A 47 -5.20 -9.38 0.33
N LYS A 48 -4.63 -10.57 0.10
CA LYS A 48 -5.05 -11.82 0.74
C LYS A 48 -4.79 -11.83 2.24
N ALA A 49 -3.63 -11.32 2.68
CA ALA A 49 -3.30 -11.18 4.09
C ALA A 49 -4.20 -10.14 4.77
N GLY A 50 -4.41 -8.98 4.14
CA GLY A 50 -5.30 -7.94 4.65
C GLY A 50 -6.74 -8.44 4.82
N ARG A 51 -7.26 -9.16 3.82
CA ARG A 51 -8.60 -9.75 3.89
C ARG A 51 -8.73 -10.82 4.98
N ARG A 52 -7.65 -11.54 5.30
CA ARG A 52 -7.62 -12.53 6.38
C ARG A 52 -7.62 -11.91 7.77
N ILE A 53 -7.01 -10.75 7.95
CA ILE A 53 -7.02 -10.01 9.23
C ILE A 53 -8.36 -9.28 9.42
N SER A 54 -9.03 -8.87 8.33
CA SER A 54 -10.35 -8.23 8.34
C SER A 54 -11.53 -9.16 8.64
N ALA A 55 -11.34 -10.47 8.49
CA ALA A 55 -12.38 -11.49 8.64
C ALA A 55 -12.58 -11.87 10.11
#